data_AF-A0A497T8H4-F1
#
_entry.id   AF-A0A497T8H4-F1
#
_cell.length_a   1.000
_cell.length_b   1.000
_cell.length_c   1.000
_cell.angle_alpha   90.00
_cell.angle_beta   90.00
_cell.angle_gamma   90.00
#
_symmetry.space_group_name_H-M   'P 1'
#
loop_
_entity.id
_entity.type
_entity.pdbx_description
1 polymer ?
#
loop_
_entity_poly.entity_id
_entity_poly.type
_entity_poly.pdbx_seq_one_letter_code
_entity_poly.pdbx_strand_id
1 'polypeptide(L)'
;MECPKCGGGSFLVDEELIKVLENTEPMKIILKATYQCRACGERFGRIVYDNLDARKKTPEAKPAYPVSQPQEINKSYEEETVEGLRFF
;
A
#
# COMPACT_ATOMS: atom_id res chain seq x y z
N MET A 1 -4.94 6.29 14.46
CA MET A 1 -4.06 6.29 15.65
C MET A 1 -3.82 7.73 16.07
N GLU A 2 -3.98 8.03 17.36
CA GLU A 2 -3.79 9.38 17.91
C GLU A 2 -2.39 9.55 18.51
N CYS A 3 -1.81 10.73 18.34
CA CYS A 3 -0.51 11.09 18.90
C CYS A 3 -0.61 11.25 20.42
N PRO A 4 0.25 10.58 21.21
CA PRO A 4 0.18 10.63 22.67
C PRO A 4 0.53 12.02 23.24
N LYS A 5 1.20 12.88 22.47
CA LYS A 5 1.62 14.22 22.92
C LYS A 5 0.58 15.30 22.68
N CYS A 6 -0.10 15.28 21.53
CA CYS A 6 -1.01 16.36 21.14
C CYS A 6 -2.42 15.90 20.72
N GLY A 7 -2.72 14.60 20.79
CA GLY A 7 -4.02 14.03 20.38
C GLY A 7 -4.27 14.05 18.86
N GLY A 8 -3.38 14.63 18.05
CA GLY A 8 -3.55 14.74 16.60
C GLY A 8 -3.44 13.40 15.87
N GLY A 9 -3.93 13.35 14.63
CA GLY A 9 -3.78 12.16 13.78
C GLY A 9 -2.32 11.81 13.48
N SER A 10 -2.04 10.51 13.35
CA SER A 10 -0.70 9.98 13.03
C SER A 10 -0.75 8.97 11.89
N PHE A 11 0.38 8.78 11.21
CA PHE A 11 0.56 7.79 10.14
C PHE A 11 1.79 6.92 10.42
N LEU A 12 1.78 5.70 9.89
CA LEU A 12 2.86 4.74 10.01
C LEU A 12 4.03 5.18 9.12
N VAL A 13 5.25 5.17 9.67
CA VAL A 13 6.47 5.54 8.96
C VAL A 13 7.37 4.34 8.73
N ASP A 14 7.43 3.44 9.70
CA ASP A 14 8.36 2.31 9.68
C ASP A 14 7.79 1.13 10.49
N GLU A 15 8.13 -0.08 10.07
CA GLU A 15 7.76 -1.33 10.74
C GLU A 15 8.98 -2.24 10.84
N GLU A 16 9.36 -2.60 12.07
CA GLU A 16 10.51 -3.43 12.36
C GLU A 16 10.06 -4.75 13.02
N LEU A 17 10.46 -5.90 12.45
CA LEU A 17 10.22 -7.20 13.06
C LEU A 17 11.19 -7.42 14.23
N ILE A 18 10.66 -7.53 15.43
CA ILE A 18 11.46 -7.68 16.65
C ILE A 18 11.67 -9.16 16.96
N LYS A 19 10.60 -9.96 16.97
CA LYS A 19 10.66 -11.35 17.39
C LYS A 19 9.51 -12.18 16.84
N VAL A 20 9.80 -13.43 16.50
CA VAL A 20 8.80 -14.47 16.24
C VAL A 20 8.67 -15.34 17.50
N LEU A 21 7.45 -15.57 17.95
CA LEU A 21 7.11 -16.47 19.03
C LEU A 21 6.57 -17.78 18.44
N GLU A 22 7.47 -18.75 18.33
CA GLU A 22 7.18 -20.09 17.78
C GLU A 22 6.55 -21.03 18.82
N ASN A 23 6.75 -20.73 20.11
CA ASN A 23 6.24 -21.55 21.22
C ASN A 23 4.76 -21.27 21.58
N THR A 24 4.04 -20.52 20.75
CA THR A 24 2.61 -20.24 20.93
C THR A 24 1.83 -20.81 19.76
N GLU A 25 0.65 -21.37 20.02
CA GLU A 25 -0.32 -21.76 18.99
C GLU A 25 -1.54 -20.83 19.08
N PRO A 26 -1.81 -19.99 18.06
CA PRO A 26 -1.05 -19.80 16.82
C PRO A 26 0.31 -19.11 17.02
N MET A 27 1.22 -19.28 16.06
CA MET A 27 2.50 -18.57 16.05
C MET A 27 2.27 -17.07 16.00
N LYS A 28 3.02 -16.31 16.81
CA LYS A 28 2.86 -14.85 16.90
C LYS A 28 4.10 -14.13 16.42
N ILE A 29 3.94 -12.96 15.83
CA ILE A 29 5.03 -12.02 15.56
C ILE A 29 4.87 -10.78 16.40
N ILE A 30 5.99 -10.23 16.85
CA ILE A 30 6.08 -8.96 17.55
C ILE A 30 6.76 -7.97 16.60
N LEU A 31 6.03 -6.92 16.26
CA LEU A 31 6.45 -5.83 15.39
C LEU A 31 6.58 -4.56 16.24
N LYS A 32 7.55 -3.71 15.89
CA LYS A 32 7.64 -2.34 16.37
C LYS A 32 7.23 -1.42 15.24
N ALA A 33 6.05 -0.83 15.38
CA ALA A 33 5.49 0.12 14.44
C ALA A 33 5.85 1.54 14.89
N THR A 34 6.54 2.30 14.05
CA THR A 34 6.89 3.70 14.30
C THR A 34 5.91 4.61 13.56
N TYR A 35 5.27 5.50 14.29
CA TYR A 35 4.31 6.47 13.76
C TYR A 35 4.88 7.87 13.85
N GLN A 36 4.45 8.74 12.93
CA GLN A 36 4.70 10.17 12.99
C GLN A 36 3.39 10.94 13.06
N CYS A 37 3.32 11.91 13.99
CA CYS A 37 2.18 12.80 14.10
C CYS A 37 2.15 13.80 12.94
N ARG A 38 0.97 14.01 12.35
CA ARG A 38 0.75 15.04 11.33
C ARG A 38 0.71 16.46 11.89
N ALA A 39 0.30 16.60 13.15
CA ALA A 39 0.10 17.91 13.80
C ALA A 39 1.39 18.44 14.42
N CYS A 40 2.06 17.66 15.26
CA CYS A 40 3.27 18.10 15.97
C CYS A 40 4.59 17.53 15.42
N GLY A 41 4.54 16.65 14.42
CA GLY A 41 5.71 16.04 13.80
C GLY A 41 6.44 14.98 14.63
N GLU A 42 6.01 14.74 15.87
CA GLU A 42 6.69 13.82 16.78
C GLU A 42 6.59 12.37 16.31
N ARG A 43 7.70 11.64 16.47
CA ARG A 43 7.82 10.21 16.16
C ARG A 43 7.70 9.39 17.43
N PHE A 44 6.89 8.34 17.41
CA PHE A 44 6.70 7.45 18.54
C PHE A 44 6.48 6.01 18.09
N GLY A 45 7.00 5.06 18.85
CA GLY A 45 6.87 3.63 18.57
C GLY A 45 5.74 2.99 19.37
N ARG A 46 5.10 1.97 18.79
CA ARG A 46 4.22 1.04 19.50
C ARG A 46 4.58 -0.39 19.14
N ILE A 47 4.47 -1.27 20.13
CA ILE A 47 4.62 -2.70 19.92
C ILE A 47 3.26 -3.25 19.48
N VAL A 48 3.25 -3.95 18.35
CA VAL A 48 2.08 -4.61 17.78
C VAL A 48 2.39 -6.10 17.71
N TYR A 49 1.38 -6.94 17.96
CA TYR A 49 1.50 -8.37 17.76
C TYR A 49 0.48 -8.84 16.73
N ASP A 50 0.86 -9.79 15.89
CA ASP A 50 -0.02 -10.41 14.90
C ASP A 50 0.14 -11.94 14.91
N ASN A 51 -0.90 -12.67 14.49
CA ASN A 51 -0.89 -14.13 14.43
C ASN A 51 -0.54 -14.58 13.01
N LEU A 52 0.53 -15.37 12.86
CA LEU A 52 0.98 -15.88 11.56
C LEU A 52 0.01 -16.90 10.96
N ASP A 53 -0.69 -17.68 11.77
CA ASP A 53 -1.58 -18.72 11.26
C ASP A 53 -2.85 -18.20 10.57
N ALA A 54 -3.21 -16.92 10.77
CA ALA A 54 -4.35 -16.31 10.08
C ALA A 54 -4.14 -16.16 8.55
N ARG A 55 -2.91 -16.39 8.04
CA ARG A 55 -2.59 -16.32 6.60
C ARG A 55 -2.50 -17.69 5.91
N LYS A 56 -2.85 -18.79 6.60
CA LYS A 56 -2.97 -20.11 5.96
C LYS A 56 -4.39 -20.27 5.38
N LYS A 57 -4.44 -20.26 4.04
CA LYS A 57 -5.60 -20.50 3.15
C LYS A 57 -6.58 -19.33 2.96
N THR A 58 -6.25 -18.46 2.01
CA THR A 58 -7.16 -18.31 0.87
C THR A 58 -6.45 -18.98 -0.31
N PRO A 59 -7.00 -20.06 -0.92
CA PRO A 59 -6.48 -20.49 -2.21
C PRO A 59 -6.55 -19.28 -3.15
N GLU A 60 -5.49 -19.05 -3.91
CA GLU A 60 -5.47 -18.10 -5.02
C GLU A 60 -6.80 -18.21 -5.80
N ALA A 61 -7.70 -17.26 -5.56
CA ALA A 61 -8.74 -16.99 -6.53
C ALA A 61 -8.00 -16.44 -7.72
N LYS A 62 -7.71 -17.34 -8.68
CA LYS A 62 -7.23 -17.01 -10.02
C LYS A 62 -7.87 -15.69 -10.43
N PRO A 63 -7.13 -14.66 -10.83
CA PRO A 63 -7.77 -13.54 -11.48
C PRO A 63 -8.42 -14.10 -12.74
N ALA A 64 -9.76 -14.22 -12.71
CA ALA A 64 -10.55 -14.44 -13.90
C ALA A 64 -10.46 -13.14 -14.71
N TYR A 65 -9.36 -12.97 -15.44
CA TYR A 65 -9.35 -12.04 -16.56
C TYR A 65 -10.22 -12.70 -17.64
N PRO A 66 -11.41 -12.17 -17.96
CA PRO A 66 -11.97 -12.48 -19.26
C PRO A 66 -11.01 -11.90 -20.30
N VAL A 67 -10.36 -12.79 -21.04
CA VAL A 67 -9.80 -12.47 -22.34
C VAL A 67 -10.99 -12.06 -23.21
N SER A 68 -11.20 -10.75 -23.35
CA SER A 68 -12.13 -10.17 -24.31
C SER A 68 -11.30 -9.57 -25.44
N GLN A 69 -11.66 -10.00 -26.64
CA GLN A 69 -11.02 -9.83 -27.93
C GLN A 69 -10.70 -8.38 -28.34
N PRO A 70 -9.81 -8.18 -29.34
CA PRO A 70 -9.47 -6.86 -29.87
C PRO A 70 -10.69 -6.12 -30.42
N GLN A 71 -10.90 -4.88 -29.98
CA GLN A 71 -11.94 -3.99 -30.53
C GLN A 71 -11.44 -3.37 -31.83
N GLU A 72 -12.10 -3.74 -32.93
CA GLU A 72 -12.00 -3.09 -34.22
C GLU A 72 -12.59 -1.66 -34.16
N ILE A 73 -11.71 -0.68 -34.38
CA ILE A 73 -11.84 0.52 -35.23
C ILE A 73 -13.23 1.19 -35.33
N ASN A 74 -13.32 2.46 -34.90
CA ASN A 74 -13.89 3.51 -35.77
C ASN A 74 -13.43 4.93 -35.43
N LYS A 75 -13.16 5.65 -36.51
CA LYS A 75 -12.66 7.03 -36.69
C LYS A 75 -13.47 8.05 -35.86
N SER A 76 -12.88 9.15 -35.38
CA SER A 76 -12.66 10.36 -36.18
C SER A 76 -11.67 11.28 -35.48
N TYR A 77 -10.54 11.55 -36.15
CA TYR A 77 -9.65 12.65 -35.85
C TYR A 77 -10.10 13.82 -36.73
N GLU A 78 -10.45 14.96 -36.13
CA GLU A 78 -10.49 16.22 -36.88
C GLU A 78 -9.05 16.74 -37.04
N GLU A 79 -8.72 16.98 -38.30
CA GLU A 79 -7.49 17.62 -38.77
C GLU A 79 -7.49 19.09 -38.35
N GLU A 80 -6.46 19.53 -37.63
CA GLU A 80 -6.01 20.92 -37.69
C GLU A 80 -4.58 20.92 -38.27
N THR A 81 -4.48 21.40 -39.51
CA THR A 81 -3.28 21.39 -40.33
C THR A 81 -2.44 22.65 -40.07
N VAL A 82 -1.25 22.43 -39.47
CA VAL A 82 0.10 22.90 -39.85
C VAL A 82 0.28 24.31 -40.44
N GLU A 83 1.11 25.16 -39.79
CA GLU A 83 2.20 25.99 -40.38
C GLU A 83 3.13 26.44 -39.22
N GLY A 84 4.46 26.43 -39.21
CA GLY A 84 5.54 26.01 -40.08
C GLY A 84 6.86 26.44 -39.40
N LEU A 85 7.69 25.50 -38.91
CA LEU A 85 9.04 25.80 -38.42
C LEU A 85 10.06 25.42 -39.50
N ARG A 86 10.58 26.42 -40.22
CA ARG A 86 11.75 26.27 -41.09
C ARG A 86 13.01 26.43 -40.24
N PHE A 87 13.83 25.38 -40.23
CA PHE A 87 15.25 25.46 -39.91
C PHE A 87 15.99 25.89 -41.17
N PHE A 88 16.61 27.08 -41.16
CA PHE A 88 17.89 27.42 -41.78
C PHE A 88 18.35 28.77 -41.24
#